data_AF-A0AAU6Q5M1-F1
#
_entry.id   AF-A0AAU6Q5M1-F1
#
_cell.length_a   1.000
_cell.length_b   1.000
_cell.length_c   1.000
_cell.angle_alpha   90.00
_cell.angle_beta   90.00
_cell.angle_gamma   90.00
#
_symmetry.space_group_name_H-M   'P 1'
#
loop_
_entity.id
_entity.type
_entity.pdbx_description
1 polymer ?
#
loop_
_entity_poly.entity_id
_entity_poly.type
_entity_poly.pdbx_seq_one_letter_code
_entity_poly.pdbx_strand_id
1 'polypeptide(L)'
;MKPEQVQAQLTRVLSSAISELRDPRVPLIVTVERVQVTPDYGLARVYVSAIGADMPALLEALTHARGRLQREVAEHVRMRRTPTLEFHSADDGRFPGIGGLL
;
A
#
# COMPACT_ATOMS: atom_id res chain seq x y z
N MET A 1 1.77 -11.48 15.78
CA MET A 1 0.45 -10.93 15.40
C MET A 1 -0.13 -11.82 14.31
N LYS A 2 -1.45 -11.93 14.21
CA LYS A 2 -2.09 -12.62 13.09
C LYS A 2 -1.91 -11.77 11.81
N PRO A 3 -1.74 -12.36 10.62
CA PRO A 3 -1.52 -11.61 9.38
C PRO A 3 -2.65 -10.62 9.09
N GLU A 4 -3.89 -10.98 9.40
CA GLU A 4 -5.07 -10.11 9.24
C GLU A 4 -4.98 -8.82 10.07
N GLN A 5 -4.42 -8.91 11.28
CA GLN A 5 -4.22 -7.73 12.13
C GLN A 5 -3.15 -6.80 11.56
N VAL A 6 -2.08 -7.38 10.99
CA VAL A 6 -1.02 -6.60 10.34
C VAL A 6 -1.55 -5.92 9.09
N GLN A 7 -2.32 -6.63 8.26
CA GLN A 7 -2.97 -6.06 7.08
C GLN A 7 -3.88 -4.88 7.45
N ALA A 8 -4.73 -5.03 8.47
CA ALA A 8 -5.61 -3.96 8.93
C ALA A 8 -4.83 -2.73 9.44
N GLN A 9 -3.73 -2.94 10.18
CA GLN A 9 -2.86 -1.85 10.64
C GLN A 9 -2.16 -1.15 9.47
N LEU A 10 -1.62 -1.92 8.51
CA LEU A 10 -0.99 -1.37 7.32
C LEU A 10 -1.98 -0.55 6.50
N THR A 11 -3.20 -1.05 6.25
CA THR A 11 -4.23 -0.29 5.54
C THR A 11 -4.48 1.06 6.21
N ARG A 12 -4.67 1.09 7.54
CA ARG A 12 -4.91 2.34 8.27
C ARG A 12 -3.75 3.32 8.15
N VAL A 13 -2.52 2.86 8.39
CA VAL A 13 -1.33 3.72 8.37
C VAL A 13 -1.07 4.25 6.96
N LEU A 14 -1.15 3.37 5.96
CA LEU A 14 -0.92 3.75 4.57
C LEU A 14 -2.00 4.70 4.05
N SER A 15 -3.27 4.52 4.40
CA SER A 15 -4.32 5.47 4.02
C SER A 15 -4.04 6.88 4.56
N SER A 16 -3.64 7.00 5.82
CA SER A 16 -3.27 8.30 6.40
C SER A 16 -2.05 8.88 5.70
N ALA A 17 -0.97 8.09 5.60
CA ALA A 17 0.30 8.56 5.05
C ALA A 17 0.20 8.97 3.58
N ILE A 18 -0.60 8.25 2.78
CA ILE A 18 -0.84 8.59 1.37
C ILE A 18 -1.62 9.90 1.26
N SER A 19 -2.62 10.12 2.11
CA SER A 19 -3.40 11.37 2.11
C SER A 19 -2.56 12.61 2.46
N GLU A 20 -1.40 12.43 3.10
CA GLU A 20 -0.49 13.51 3.49
C GLU A 20 0.64 13.74 2.45
N LEU A 21 0.68 12.97 1.37
CA LEU A 21 1.66 13.16 0.30
C LEU A 21 1.41 14.47 -0.44
N ARG A 22 2.49 15.20 -0.68
CA ARG A 22 2.51 16.42 -1.50
C ARG A 22 3.18 16.13 -2.83
N ASP A 23 2.49 15.40 -3.69
CA ASP A 23 2.92 15.12 -5.07
C ASP A 23 1.76 15.43 -6.03
N PRO A 24 1.96 16.24 -7.08
CA PRO A 24 0.89 16.62 -8.00
C PRO A 24 0.26 15.43 -8.75
N ARG A 25 0.95 14.29 -8.83
CA ARG A 25 0.44 13.06 -9.43
C ARG A 25 -0.43 12.25 -8.46
N VAL A 26 -0.44 12.59 -7.19
CA VAL A 26 -1.30 11.97 -6.17
C VAL A 26 -2.57 12.80 -6.05
N PRO A 27 -3.74 12.29 -6.48
CA PRO A 27 -5.01 12.98 -6.34
C PRO A 27 -5.36 13.25 -4.88
N LEU A 28 -6.26 14.21 -4.65
CA LEU A 28 -6.78 14.53 -3.32
C LEU A 28 -7.47 13.34 -2.63
N ILE A 29 -8.10 12.45 -3.41
CA ILE A 29 -8.86 11.31 -2.90
C ILE A 29 -8.25 10.03 -3.47
N VAL A 30 -7.41 9.38 -2.68
CA VAL A 30 -6.87 8.04 -2.92
C VAL A 30 -7.33 7.12 -1.78
N THR A 31 -7.91 5.99 -2.13
CA THR A 31 -8.41 4.99 -1.19
C THR A 31 -7.50 3.76 -1.21
N VAL A 32 -7.00 3.34 -0.05
CA VAL A 32 -6.38 2.01 0.09
C VAL A 32 -7.48 1.00 0.36
N GLU A 33 -7.79 0.16 -0.62
CA GLU A 33 -8.87 -0.82 -0.50
C GLU A 33 -8.41 -2.10 0.19
N ARG A 34 -7.15 -2.50 -0.04
CA ARG A 34 -6.62 -3.74 0.50
C ARG A 34 -5.11 -3.68 0.64
N VAL A 35 -4.60 -4.35 1.68
CA VAL A 35 -3.19 -4.70 1.80
C VAL A 35 -3.09 -6.21 1.96
N GLN A 36 -2.29 -6.85 1.11
CA GLN A 36 -1.92 -8.26 1.26
C GLN A 36 -0.44 -8.35 1.59
N VAL A 37 -0.10 -9.16 2.60
CA VAL A 37 1.27 -9.32 3.08
C VAL A 37 1.70 -10.76 2.88
N THR A 38 2.90 -10.99 2.34
CA THR A 38 3.45 -12.34 2.19
C THR A 38 3.61 -13.04 3.54
N PRO A 39 3.63 -14.39 3.60
CA PRO A 39 3.72 -15.12 4.87
C PRO A 39 4.98 -14.77 5.69
N ASP A 40 6.06 -14.39 5.01
CA ASP A 40 7.33 -13.97 5.63
C ASP A 40 7.39 -12.47 5.96
N TYR A 41 6.32 -11.70 5.70
CA TYR A 41 6.26 -10.25 5.92
C TYR A 41 7.29 -9.43 5.13
N GLY A 42 7.94 -10.02 4.12
CA GLY A 42 8.93 -9.32 3.29
C GLY A 42 8.33 -8.36 2.28
N LEU A 43 7.06 -8.57 1.89
CA LEU A 43 6.38 -7.83 0.82
C LEU A 43 4.92 -7.55 1.20
N ALA A 44 4.47 -6.33 0.93
CA ALA A 44 3.08 -5.91 1.07
C ALA A 44 2.58 -5.31 -0.25
N ARG A 45 1.59 -5.96 -0.86
CA ARG A 45 0.86 -5.45 -2.01
C ARG A 45 -0.26 -4.55 -1.53
N VAL A 46 -0.21 -3.28 -1.92
CA VAL A 46 -1.13 -2.22 -1.53
C VAL A 46 -2.00 -1.89 -2.74
N TYR A 47 -3.29 -2.15 -2.63
CA TYR A 47 -4.25 -1.93 -3.70
C TYR A 47 -4.97 -0.61 -3.46
N VAL A 48 -4.88 0.28 -4.44
CA VAL A 48 -5.41 1.64 -4.36
C VAL A 48 -6.40 1.93 -5.49
N SER A 49 -7.42 2.72 -5.18
CA SER A 49 -8.30 3.34 -6.16
C SER A 49 -8.28 4.85 -5.98
N ALA A 50 -8.53 5.58 -7.06
CA ALA A 50 -8.61 7.02 -7.06
C ALA A 50 -9.62 7.49 -8.12
N ILE A 51 -10.43 8.48 -7.78
CA ILE A 51 -11.47 8.99 -8.68
C ILE A 51 -10.83 9.99 -9.65
N GLY A 52 -11.00 9.75 -10.95
CA GLY A 52 -10.55 10.68 -12.00
C GLY A 52 -9.02 10.80 -12.13
N ALA A 53 -8.27 9.79 -11.70
CA ALA A 53 -6.82 9.78 -11.67
C ALA A 53 -6.21 9.07 -12.89
N ASP A 54 -5.04 9.55 -13.33
CA ASP A 54 -4.13 8.75 -14.15
C ASP A 54 -3.49 7.68 -13.24
N MET A 55 -4.04 6.47 -13.27
CA MET A 55 -3.62 5.37 -12.39
C MET A 55 -2.13 5.02 -12.56
N PRO A 56 -1.57 4.87 -13.78
CA PRO A 56 -0.12 4.73 -13.96
C PRO A 56 0.72 5.81 -13.26
N ALA A 57 0.36 7.09 -13.43
CA ALA A 57 1.09 8.20 -12.82
C ALA A 57 1.00 8.17 -11.28
N LEU A 58 -0.17 7.82 -10.73
CA LEU A 58 -0.37 7.63 -9.29
C LEU A 58 0.51 6.51 -8.75
N LEU A 59 0.52 5.34 -9.40
CA LEU A 59 1.32 4.19 -8.95
C LEU A 59 2.83 4.50 -8.99
N GLU A 60 3.29 5.25 -9.99
CA GLU A 60 4.68 5.73 -10.06
C GLU A 60 4.99 6.69 -8.90
N ALA A 61 4.09 7.65 -8.61
CA ALA A 61 4.26 8.58 -7.51
C ALA A 61 4.31 7.89 -6.14
N LEU A 62 3.43 6.91 -5.89
CA LEU A 62 3.45 6.10 -4.69
C LEU A 62 4.73 5.26 -4.59
N THR A 63 5.21 4.73 -5.71
CA THR A 63 6.47 3.98 -5.78
C THR A 63 7.67 4.88 -5.45
N HIS A 64 7.68 6.13 -5.92
CA HIS A 64 8.68 7.13 -5.53
C HIS A 64 8.60 7.47 -4.04
N ALA A 65 7.38 7.59 -3.49
CA ALA A 65 7.14 7.85 -2.07
C ALA A 65 7.36 6.63 -1.15
N ARG A 66 7.64 5.44 -1.70
CA ARG A 66 7.72 4.16 -0.97
C ARG A 66 8.58 4.24 0.30
N GLY A 67 9.75 4.86 0.23
CA GLY A 67 10.65 4.96 1.39
C GLY A 67 10.02 5.75 2.56
N ARG A 68 9.32 6.85 2.24
CA ARG A 68 8.56 7.63 3.23
C ARG A 68 7.42 6.80 3.81
N LEU A 69 6.64 6.14 2.96
CA LEU A 69 5.51 5.31 3.39
C LEU A 69 5.95 4.13 4.26
N GLN A 70 7.09 3.49 3.94
CA GLN A 70 7.70 2.46 4.78
C GLN A 70 8.15 2.99 6.13
N ARG A 71 8.64 4.23 6.19
CA ARG A 71 8.98 4.88 7.45
C ARG A 71 7.74 5.10 8.31
N GLU A 72 6.66 5.65 7.75
CA GLU A 72 5.38 5.81 8.46
C GLU A 72 4.88 4.47 9.03
N VAL A 73 4.97 3.40 8.23
CA VAL A 73 4.64 2.04 8.68
C VAL A 73 5.54 1.58 9.84
N ALA A 74 6.85 1.81 9.76
CA ALA A 74 7.80 1.42 10.80
C ALA A 74 7.54 2.15 12.13
N GLU A 75 7.10 3.41 12.08
CA GLU A 75 6.79 4.22 13.26
C GLU A 75 5.50 3.76 13.95
N HIS A 76 4.51 3.25 13.19
CA HIS A 76 3.17 2.97 13.71
C HIS A 76 2.80 1.48 13.83
N VAL A 77 3.53 0.58 13.15
CA VAL A 77 3.22 -0.86 13.10
C VAL A 77 4.40 -1.66 13.66
N ARG A 78 4.19 -2.34 14.79
CA ARG A 78 5.25 -3.12 15.45
C ARG A 78 5.56 -4.40 14.67
N MET A 79 6.61 -4.36 13.84
CA MET A 79 7.09 -5.49 13.05
C MET A 79 8.61 -5.65 13.19
N ARG A 80 9.12 -6.89 12.99
CA ARG A 80 10.58 -7.14 12.99
C ARG A 80 11.28 -6.47 11.80
N ARG A 81 10.59 -6.44 10.66
CA ARG A 81 11.04 -5.83 9.42
C ARG A 81 9.84 -5.20 8.74
N THR A 82 10.01 -3.99 8.23
CA THR A 82 9.00 -3.35 7.40
C THR A 82 8.99 -4.00 6.02
N PRO A 83 7.84 -4.47 5.51
CA PRO A 83 7.74 -5.04 4.17
C PRO A 83 8.11 -4.02 3.09
N THR A 84 8.62 -4.50 1.96
CA THR A 84 8.62 -3.70 0.72
C THR A 84 7.18 -3.46 0.30
N LEU A 85 6.84 -2.21 -0.04
CA LEU A 85 5.52 -1.87 -0.55
C LEU A 85 5.53 -1.94 -2.08
N GLU A 86 4.54 -2.65 -2.64
CA GLU A 86 4.22 -2.68 -4.07
C GLU A 86 2.80 -2.15 -4.27
N PHE A 87 2.63 -1.17 -5.16
CA PHE A 87 1.35 -0.51 -5.38
C PHE A 87 0.67 -1.05 -6.63
N HIS A 88 -0.62 -1.33 -6.52
CA HIS A 88 -1.45 -1.87 -7.60
C HIS A 88 -2.79 -1.14 -7.67
N SER A 89 -3.38 -1.08 -8.86
CA SER A 89 -4.77 -0.62 -9.02
C SER A 89 -5.74 -1.62 -8.37
N ALA A 90 -6.76 -1.12 -7.69
CA ALA A 90 -7.88 -1.91 -7.19
C ALA A 90 -9.01 -2.11 -8.21
N ASP A 91 -8.97 -1.38 -9.34
CA ASP A 91 -10.09 -1.23 -10.29
C ASP A 91 -10.58 -2.53 -10.94
N ASP A 92 -9.73 -3.56 -11.07
CA ASP A 92 -10.15 -4.84 -11.66
C ASP A 92 -10.95 -5.74 -10.68
N GLY A 93 -11.07 -5.37 -9.40
CA GLY A 93 -11.76 -6.17 -8.37
C GLY A 93 -11.11 -7.54 -8.08
N ARG A 94 -10.12 -7.95 -8.87
CA ARG A 94 -9.28 -9.12 -8.67
C ARG A 94 -8.05 -8.70 -7.89
N PHE A 95 -8.02 -9.13 -6.64
CA PHE A 95 -6.83 -9.06 -5.82
C PHE A 95 -6.09 -10.39 -6.01
N PRO A 96 -5.08 -10.49 -6.89
CA PRO A 96 -4.35 -11.73 -7.04
C PRO A 96 -3.83 -12.14 -5.67
N GLY A 97 -4.08 -13.40 -5.31
CA GLY A 97 -3.53 -13.97 -4.10
C GLY A 97 -2.00 -13.82 -4.09
N ILE A 98 -1.45 -13.71 -2.89
CA ILE A 98 0.00 -13.79 -2.66
C ILE A 98 0.59 -15.19 -2.98
N GLY A 99 -0.24 -16.17 -3.32
CA GLY A 99 0.18 -17.49 -3.83
C GLY A 99 -0.15 -17.62 -5.32
N GLY A 100 0.89 -17.62 -6.16
CA GLY A 100 0.73 -17.79 -7.61
C GLY A 100 1.82 -17.12 -8.45
N LEU A 101 3.08 -17.37 -8.14
CA LEU A 101 4.19 -17.27 -9.09
C LEU A 101 5.24 -18.32 -8.68
N LEU A 102 4.95 -19.55 -9.09
CA LEU A 102 5.92 -20.61 -9.36
C LEU A 102 5.70 -20.99 -10.83
#